data_AF-A0A7X8CT67-F1
#
_entry.id   AF-A0A7X8CT67-F1
#
_cell.length_a   1.000
_cell.length_b   1.000
_cell.length_c   1.000
_cell.angle_alpha   90.00
_cell.angle_beta   90.00
_cell.angle_gamma   90.00
#
_symmetry.space_group_name_H-M   'P 1'
#
loop_
_entity.id
_entity.type
_entity.pdbx_description
1 polymer ?
#
loop_
_entity_poly.entity_id
_entity_poly.type
_entity_poly.pdbx_seq_one_letter_code
_entity_poly.pdbx_strand_id
1 'polypeptide(L)'
;MSDIFKKTFLAGLGAMSLTREKAQEITNDLIKRGELAKTDEAKFVRDLLDLAEKNKSGLEDKIEKAIEKVMAKLDIPTRKEIEELKAEIARLSKKIK
;
A
#
# COMPACT_ATOMS: atom_id res chain seq x y z
N MET A 1 -6.89 3.92 24.61
CA MET A 1 -7.11 4.34 23.20
C MET A 1 -5.80 4.70 22.50
N SER A 2 -4.97 5.57 23.08
CA SER A 2 -3.65 5.97 22.52
C SER A 2 -2.67 4.80 22.33
N ASP A 3 -2.59 3.87 23.28
CA ASP A 3 -1.64 2.74 23.18
C ASP A 3 -2.01 1.73 22.10
N ILE A 4 -3.31 1.51 21.87
CA ILE A 4 -3.78 0.64 20.79
C ILE A 4 -3.38 1.27 19.46
N PHE A 5 -3.69 2.55 19.24
CA PHE A 5 -3.30 3.25 18.02
C PHE A 5 -1.78 3.19 17.76
N LYS A 6 -0.96 3.42 18.79
CA LYS A 6 0.51 3.30 18.69
C LYS A 6 0.94 1.88 18.34
N LYS A 7 0.39 0.85 19.00
CA LYS A 7 0.70 -0.55 18.72
C LYS A 7 0.27 -0.95 17.30
N THR A 8 -0.90 -0.54 16.84
CA THR A 8 -1.37 -0.83 15.48
C THR A 8 -0.52 -0.12 14.44
N PHE A 9 -0.11 1.13 14.71
CA PHE A 9 0.78 1.89 13.82
C PHE A 9 2.18 1.29 13.76
N LEU A 10 2.77 0.92 14.91
CA LEU A 10 4.08 0.26 14.99
C LEU A 10 4.05 -1.15 14.35
N ALA A 11 2.96 -1.90 14.53
CA ALA A 11 2.76 -3.18 13.87
C ALA A 11 2.61 -3.01 12.35
N GLY A 12 1.89 -1.97 11.91
CA GLY A 12 1.78 -1.60 10.50
C GLY A 12 3.12 -1.22 9.88
N LEU A 13 3.91 -0.40 10.56
CA LEU A 13 5.27 -0.07 10.14
C LEU A 13 6.19 -1.29 10.14
N GLY A 14 6.06 -2.18 11.12
CA GLY A 14 6.80 -3.44 11.19
C GLY A 14 6.48 -4.39 10.04
N ALA A 15 5.21 -4.43 9.62
CA ALA A 15 4.78 -5.21 8.45
C ALA A 15 5.26 -4.61 7.12
N MET A 16 5.31 -3.28 7.01
CA MET A 16 5.85 -2.60 5.82
C MET A 16 7.38 -2.64 5.73
N SER A 17 8.06 -2.72 6.89
CA SER A 17 9.50 -2.84 7.02
C SER A 17 9.98 -4.29 7.15
N LEU A 18 9.11 -5.27 6.83
CA LEU A 18 9.47 -6.68 6.93
C LEU A 18 10.51 -7.00 5.85
N THR A 19 11.78 -7.14 6.26
CA THR A 19 12.86 -7.57 5.38
C THR A 19 12.99 -9.08 5.40
N ARG A 20 13.74 -9.63 4.42
CA ARG A 20 14.09 -11.05 4.40
C ARG A 20 14.81 -11.47 5.69
N GLU A 21 15.72 -10.66 6.23
CA GLU A 21 16.40 -11.00 7.49
C GLU A 21 15.41 -11.08 8.65
N LYS A 22 14.47 -10.14 8.74
CA LYS A 22 13.46 -10.12 9.80
C LYS A 22 12.49 -11.29 9.70
N ALA A 23 12.08 -11.65 8.48
CA ALA A 23 11.26 -12.83 8.23
C ALA A 23 12.01 -14.12 8.62
N GLN A 24 13.30 -14.23 8.29
CA GLN A 24 14.14 -15.36 8.72
C GLN A 24 14.30 -15.42 10.25
N GLU A 25 14.49 -14.29 10.92
CA GLU A 25 14.58 -14.21 12.38
C GLU A 25 13.30 -14.75 13.04
N ILE A 26 12.13 -14.28 12.59
CA ILE A 26 10.82 -14.74 13.09
C ILE A 26 10.64 -16.25 12.83
N THR A 27 10.98 -16.70 11.62
CA THR A 27 10.87 -18.12 11.24
C THR A 27 11.76 -19.00 12.11
N ASN A 28 13.01 -18.58 12.34
CA ASN A 28 13.96 -19.31 13.18
C ASN A 28 13.51 -19.38 14.64
N ASP A 29 12.90 -18.33 15.16
CA ASP A 29 12.34 -18.33 16.52
C ASP A 29 11.16 -19.30 16.66
N LEU A 30 10.31 -19.40 15.63
CA LEU A 30 9.20 -20.37 15.60
C LEU A 30 9.71 -21.81 15.53
N ILE A 31 10.79 -22.06 14.76
CA ILE A 31 11.43 -23.39 14.70
C ILE A 31 12.02 -23.76 16.06
N LYS A 32 12.73 -22.84 16.72
CA LYS A 32 13.31 -23.07 18.06
C LYS A 32 12.26 -23.37 19.12
N ARG A 33 11.08 -22.74 19.00
CA ARG A 33 9.93 -22.98 19.88
C ARG A 33 9.21 -24.30 19.58
N GLY A 34 9.57 -24.98 18.48
CA GLY A 34 8.88 -26.18 18.00
C GLY A 34 7.52 -25.89 17.36
N GLU A 35 7.21 -24.63 17.08
CA GLU A 35 5.95 -24.19 16.48
C GLU A 35 5.98 -24.28 14.94
N LEU A 36 7.18 -24.38 14.34
CA LEU A 36 7.37 -24.57 12.91
C LEU A 36 8.37 -25.69 12.64
N ALA A 37 8.05 -26.57 11.69
CA ALA A 37 9.00 -27.59 11.24
C ALA A 37 10.12 -26.95 10.42
N LYS A 38 11.36 -27.39 10.62
CA LYS A 38 12.53 -26.87 9.89
C LYS A 38 12.42 -27.08 8.37
N THR A 39 11.68 -28.11 7.94
CA THR A 39 11.38 -28.37 6.52
C THR A 39 10.55 -27.27 5.86
N ASP A 40 9.79 -26.52 6.65
CA ASP A 40 8.86 -25.49 6.16
C ASP A 40 9.44 -24.06 6.23
N GLU A 41 10.69 -23.91 6.69
CA GLU A 41 11.37 -22.63 6.89
C GLU A 41 11.29 -21.73 5.64
N ALA A 42 11.76 -22.24 4.50
CA ALA A 42 11.83 -21.47 3.26
C ALA A 42 10.44 -21.05 2.75
N LYS A 43 9.43 -21.91 2.93
CA LYS A 43 8.06 -21.64 2.53
C LYS A 43 7.45 -20.54 3.41
N PHE A 44 7.64 -20.63 4.72
CA PHE A 44 7.11 -19.65 5.67
C PHE A 44 7.74 -18.26 5.49
N VAL A 45 9.07 -18.19 5.29
CA VAL A 45 9.76 -16.93 4.97
C VAL A 45 9.18 -16.29 3.71
N ARG A 46 8.96 -17.09 2.65
CA ARG A 46 8.38 -16.57 1.40
C ARG A 46 6.96 -16.05 1.63
N ASP A 47 6.11 -16.85 2.27
CA ASP A 47 4.70 -16.48 2.49
C ASP A 47 4.57 -15.21 3.36
N LEU A 48 5.47 -15.01 4.33
CA LEU A 48 5.56 -13.76 5.11
C LEU A 48 5.93 -12.55 4.25
N LEU A 49 6.92 -12.69 3.37
CA LEU A 49 7.34 -11.63 2.45
C LEU A 49 6.23 -11.30 1.44
N ASP A 50 5.59 -12.31 0.86
CA ASP A 50 4.48 -12.15 -0.08
C ASP A 50 3.29 -11.43 0.59
N LEU A 51 3.02 -11.75 1.86
CA LEU A 51 1.99 -11.08 2.65
C LEU A 51 2.33 -9.62 2.91
N ALA A 52 3.59 -9.31 3.21
CA ALA A 52 4.04 -7.92 3.39
C ALA A 52 3.88 -7.12 2.10
N GLU A 53 4.26 -7.69 0.95
CA GLU A 53 4.15 -7.04 -0.35
C GLU A 53 2.68 -6.78 -0.75
N LYS A 54 1.79 -7.75 -0.57
CA LYS A 54 0.34 -7.57 -0.80
C LYS A 54 -0.27 -6.50 0.09
N ASN A 55 0.14 -6.43 1.35
CA ASN A 55 -0.36 -5.41 2.27
C ASN A 55 0.16 -4.02 1.91
N LYS A 56 1.37 -3.91 1.37
CA LYS A 56 1.95 -2.65 0.90
C LYS A 56 1.15 -2.08 -0.28
N SER A 57 0.93 -2.87 -1.34
CA SER A 57 0.16 -2.41 -2.52
C SER A 57 -1.28 -2.03 -2.16
N GLY A 58 -1.95 -2.85 -1.33
CA GLY A 58 -3.30 -2.55 -0.87
C GLY A 58 -3.39 -1.30 0.01
N LEU A 59 -2.30 -0.89 0.67
CA LEU A 59 -2.26 0.38 1.42
C LEU A 59 -1.99 1.57 0.50
N GLU A 60 -1.09 1.43 -0.47
CA GLU A 60 -0.82 2.46 -1.50
C GLU A 60 -2.10 2.84 -2.24
N ASP A 61 -2.89 1.86 -2.70
CA ASP A 61 -4.19 2.09 -3.35
C ASP A 61 -5.18 2.84 -2.45
N LYS A 62 -5.19 2.53 -1.15
CA LYS A 62 -6.09 3.19 -0.19
C LYS A 62 -5.67 4.63 0.06
N ILE A 63 -4.37 4.89 0.12
CA ILE A 63 -3.81 6.24 0.27
C ILE A 63 -4.13 7.06 -0.98
N GLU A 64 -3.91 6.51 -2.18
CA GLU A 64 -4.23 7.18 -3.44
C GLU A 64 -5.71 7.58 -3.49
N LYS A 65 -6.62 6.64 -3.23
CA LYS A 65 -8.07 6.91 -3.16
C LYS A 65 -8.45 7.92 -2.08
N ALA A 66 -7.73 7.95 -0.96
CA ALA A 66 -7.97 8.94 0.09
C ALA A 66 -7.55 10.34 -0.37
N ILE A 67 -6.40 10.46 -1.05
CA ILE A 67 -5.92 11.72 -1.63
C ILE A 67 -6.87 12.21 -2.71
N GLU A 68 -7.28 11.35 -3.64
CA GLU A 68 -8.26 11.68 -4.68
C GLU A 68 -9.56 12.25 -4.08
N LYS A 69 -10.08 11.61 -3.03
CA LYS A 69 -11.28 12.10 -2.33
C LYS A 69 -11.07 13.46 -1.66
N VAL A 70 -9.88 13.72 -1.12
CA VAL A 70 -9.55 15.02 -0.52
C VAL A 70 -9.44 16.09 -1.60
N MET A 71 -8.78 15.81 -2.72
CA MET A 71 -8.68 16.72 -3.85
C MET A 71 -10.06 17.07 -4.41
N ALA A 72 -10.94 16.07 -4.58
CA ALA A 72 -12.31 16.27 -5.01
C ALA A 72 -13.12 17.14 -4.03
N LYS A 73 -12.92 16.97 -2.71
CA LYS A 73 -13.57 17.82 -1.69
C LYS A 73 -13.09 19.26 -1.66
N LEU A 74 -11.86 19.51 -2.14
CA LEU A 74 -11.27 20.84 -2.22
C LEU A 74 -11.52 21.49 -3.60
N ASP A 75 -12.36 20.88 -4.44
CA ASP A 75 -12.63 21.29 -5.82
C ASP A 75 -11.35 21.45 -6.65
N ILE A 76 -10.33 20.62 -6.39
CA ILE A 76 -9.09 20.60 -7.17
C ILE A 76 -9.28 19.62 -8.34
N PRO A 77 -9.36 20.12 -9.60
CA PRO A 77 -9.53 19.25 -10.76
C PRO A 77 -8.26 18.45 -11.05
N THR A 78 -8.45 17.25 -11.58
CA THR A 78 -7.34 16.40 -12.05
C THR A 78 -6.76 16.94 -13.35
N ARG A 79 -5.51 16.57 -13.64
CA ARG A 79 -4.86 16.94 -14.91
C ARG A 79 -5.62 16.37 -16.12
N LYS A 80 -6.24 15.19 -15.97
CA LYS A 80 -7.03 14.57 -17.03
C LYS A 80 -8.26 15.41 -17.38
N GLU A 81 -9.01 15.85 -16.38
CA GLU A 81 -10.18 16.72 -16.58
C GLU A 81 -9.80 18.04 -17.27
N ILE A 82 -8.65 18.63 -16.89
CA ILE A 82 -8.15 19.86 -17.54
C ILE A 82 -7.81 19.62 -19.02
N GLU A 83 -7.13 18.52 -19.35
CA GLU A 83 -6.78 18.22 -20.75
C GLU A 83 -8.02 17.88 -21.59
N GLU A 84 -9.03 17.20 -21.02
CA GLU A 84 -10.32 16.95 -21.67
C GLU A 84 -11.06 18.26 -21.96
N LEU A 85 -11.12 19.18 -20.99
CA LEU A 85 -11.67 20.53 -21.18
C LEU A 85 -10.94 21.31 -22.27
N LYS A 86 -9.60 21.24 -22.29
CA LYS A 86 -8.77 21.91 -23.30
C LYS A 86 -9.02 21.35 -24.71
N ALA A 87 -9.14 20.03 -24.83
CA ALA A 87 -9.46 19.37 -26.10
C ALA A 87 -10.85 19.77 -26.61
N GLU A 88 -11.83 19.85 -25.70
CA GLU A 88 -13.20 20.26 -26.04
C GLU A 88 -13.27 21.73 -26.45
N ILE A 89 -12.57 22.62 -25.74
CA ILE A 89 -12.43 24.04 -26.13
C ILE A 89 -11.80 24.16 -27.53
N ALA A 90 -10.75 23.39 -27.82
CA ALA A 90 -10.12 23.39 -29.14
C ALA A 90 -11.08 22.91 -30.25
N ARG A 91 -11.89 21.87 -29.96
CA ARG A 91 -12.90 21.34 -30.90
C ARG A 91 -14.00 22.36 -31.18
N LEU A 92 -14.53 23.01 -30.15
CA LEU A 92 -15.56 24.04 -30.28
C LEU A 92 -15.01 25.27 -31.01
N SER A 93 -13.79 25.69 -30.69
CA SER A 93 -13.10 26.81 -31.36
C SER A 93 -12.93 26.57 -32.87
N LYS A 94 -12.72 25.32 -33.29
CA LYS A 94 -12.65 24.94 -34.71
C LYS A 94 -14.00 24.96 -35.42
N LYS A 95 -15.13 24.84 -34.71
CA LYS A 95 -16.48 24.87 -35.32
C LYS A 95 -17.04 26.28 -35.50
N ILE A 96 -16.54 27.23 -34.71
CA ILE A 96 -16.94 28.64 -34.76
C ILE A 96 -16.10 29.41 -35.80
N LYS A 97 -14.95 28.85 -36.20
CA LYS A 97 -14.11 29.35 -37.29
C LYS A 97 -14.56 28.80 -38.64
#